data_AF-A0A024U6A4-F1
#
_entry.id   AF-A0A024U6A4-F1
#
_cell.length_a   1.000
_cell.length_b   1.000
_cell.length_c   1.000
_cell.angle_alpha   90.00
_cell.angle_beta   90.00
_cell.angle_gamma   90.00
#
_symmetry.space_group_name_H-M   'P 1'
#
loop_
_entity.id
_entity.type
_entity.pdbx_description
1 polymer ?
#
loop_
_entity_poly.entity_id
_entity_poly.type
_entity_poly.pdbx_seq_one_letter_code
_entity_poly.pdbx_strand_id
1 'polypeptide(L)'
;MLLANKNKVVVLAAVVGSAAMVNAQEAGPPPVLPQALGTLVDTYKPILASFAATALPATVGNCSAANAPTPCTNIGNLFNTTSSLYNVEARWISGLNTLSVDKLTLTSDPNGTITIDGAVSFKNLPLSLKVEACLPGVGCNKIADDTSTCCGTSKTVAVTVTTVCSEEYPYLRNLTITQAKIIPSLDIMLNISGKPTKVFDATTTVETELKKQGSVIIATQGSTLVNEQLKNLYGNRVFCTAEAQKKWLDANPPASLEPAATPVPRASRTPAPSAASSFSVAGWAVLMCIIAFVA
;
A
#
# COMPACT_ATOMS: atom_id res chain seq x y z
N MET A 1 -18.77 -15.20 -4.46
CA MET A 1 -18.81 -14.96 -5.91
C MET A 1 -18.94 -13.46 -6.13
N LEU A 2 -17.83 -12.75 -6.23
CA LEU A 2 -17.81 -11.35 -6.66
C LEU A 2 -17.11 -11.35 -8.02
N LEU A 3 -17.96 -11.31 -9.05
CA LEU A 3 -17.60 -11.20 -10.46
C LEU A 3 -16.75 -9.93 -10.64
N ALA A 4 -15.53 -10.04 -11.15
CA ALA A 4 -15.26 -9.95 -12.58
C ALA A 4 -16.06 -8.81 -13.24
N ASN A 5 -15.64 -7.56 -13.02
CA ASN A 5 -16.01 -6.46 -13.89
C ASN A 5 -14.75 -5.84 -14.49
N LYS A 6 -14.71 -5.86 -15.83
CA LYS A 6 -13.58 -5.48 -16.67
C LYS A 6 -13.39 -3.97 -16.67
N ASN A 7 -12.12 -3.57 -16.66
CA ASN A 7 -11.58 -2.31 -17.16
C ASN A 7 -12.29 -1.02 -16.74
N LYS A 8 -11.73 -0.39 -15.70
CA LYS A 8 -11.24 1.00 -15.70
C LYS A 8 -10.46 1.22 -14.42
N VAL A 9 -9.21 0.75 -14.41
CA VAL A 9 -8.23 1.19 -13.41
C VAL A 9 -7.89 2.63 -13.76
N VAL A 10 -8.25 3.56 -12.87
CA VAL A 10 -7.76 4.92 -12.91
C VAL A 10 -6.29 4.83 -12.51
N VAL A 11 -5.42 4.75 -13.52
CA VAL A 11 -3.99 5.03 -13.34
C VAL A 11 -3.92 6.50 -12.95
N LEU A 12 -3.73 6.77 -11.66
CA LEU A 12 -3.31 8.09 -11.18
C LEU A 12 -1.92 8.33 -11.76
N ALA A 13 -1.90 8.92 -12.94
CA ALA A 13 -0.71 9.46 -13.56
C ALA A 13 -0.21 10.60 -12.66
N ALA A 14 0.73 10.28 -11.77
CA ALA A 14 1.56 11.31 -11.17
C ALA A 14 2.33 11.98 -12.31
N VAL A 15 2.04 13.26 -12.53
CA VAL A 15 2.74 14.12 -13.47
C VAL A 15 4.18 14.25 -12.98
N VAL A 16 5.07 13.39 -13.48
CA VAL A 16 6.51 13.58 -13.32
C VAL A 16 6.94 14.53 -14.42
N GLY A 17 7.03 15.82 -14.06
CA GLY A 17 7.64 16.84 -14.90
C GLY A 17 9.08 16.45 -15.25
N SER A 18 9.38 16.52 -16.54
CA SER A 18 10.60 16.03 -17.18
C SER A 18 11.88 16.78 -16.76
N ALA A 19 13.00 16.08 -17.00
CA ALA A 19 14.35 16.57 -17.25
C ALA A 19 15.30 16.78 -16.05
N ALA A 20 15.99 15.71 -15.69
CA ALA A 20 17.46 15.70 -15.76
C ALA A 20 17.93 14.25 -15.97
N MET A 21 18.55 14.00 -17.12
CA MET A 21 19.33 12.78 -17.34
C MET A 21 20.55 12.86 -16.42
N VAL A 22 20.57 12.03 -15.38
CA VAL A 22 21.81 11.74 -14.64
C VAL A 22 22.28 10.37 -15.13
N ASN A 23 23.04 10.40 -16.21
CA ASN A 23 24.01 9.35 -16.49
C ASN A 23 25.09 9.40 -15.41
N ALA A 24 25.61 8.23 -15.07
CA ALA A 24 26.54 7.94 -13.98
C ALA A 24 25.89 7.85 -12.59
N GLN A 25 25.23 6.70 -12.36
CA GLN A 25 25.32 6.00 -11.08
C GLN A 25 26.81 5.98 -10.69
N GLU A 26 27.25 6.85 -9.77
CA GLU A 26 28.50 6.61 -9.05
C GLU A 26 28.33 5.23 -8.41
N ALA A 27 28.97 4.25 -9.02
CA ALA A 27 28.72 2.84 -8.82
C ALA A 27 29.27 2.39 -7.47
N GLY A 28 28.53 2.74 -6.41
CA GLY A 28 28.57 1.97 -5.18
C GLY A 28 28.31 0.50 -5.50
N PRO A 29 28.84 -0.43 -4.70
CA PRO A 29 28.63 -1.85 -4.91
C PRO A 29 27.12 -2.14 -5.01
N PRO A 30 26.69 -3.10 -5.87
CA PRO A 30 25.27 -3.45 -6.00
C PRO A 30 24.69 -3.76 -4.61
N PRO A 31 23.51 -3.26 -4.26
CA PRO A 31 23.06 -3.25 -2.87
C PRO A 31 22.64 -4.63 -2.39
N VAL A 32 22.64 -4.80 -1.05
CA VAL A 32 21.88 -5.89 -0.41
C VAL A 32 20.44 -5.40 -0.26
N LEU A 33 19.54 -5.99 -1.06
CA LEU A 33 18.19 -5.48 -1.30
C LEU A 33 17.35 -5.33 -0.02
N PRO A 34 17.29 -6.33 0.90
CA PRO A 34 16.53 -6.19 2.14
C PRO A 34 16.96 -4.98 3.00
N GLN A 35 18.26 -4.75 3.14
CA GLN A 35 18.83 -3.64 3.92
C GLN A 35 18.55 -2.30 3.25
N ALA A 36 18.67 -2.24 1.92
CA ALA A 36 18.37 -1.05 1.15
C ALA A 36 16.88 -0.69 1.22
N LEU A 37 15.99 -1.69 1.12
CA LEU A 37 14.55 -1.52 1.30
C LEU A 37 14.18 -1.08 2.72
N GLY A 38 14.79 -1.68 3.75
CA GLY A 38 14.58 -1.25 5.14
C GLY A 38 14.96 0.21 5.35
N THR A 39 16.13 0.61 4.85
CA THR A 39 16.59 2.01 4.90
C THR A 39 15.64 2.96 4.18
N LEU A 40 15.12 2.55 3.02
CA LEU A 40 14.14 3.34 2.26
C LEU A 40 12.84 3.50 3.04
N VAL A 41 12.32 2.41 3.62
CA VAL A 41 11.11 2.46 4.45
C VAL A 41 11.28 3.42 5.62
N ASP A 42 12.40 3.34 6.35
CA ASP A 42 12.65 4.19 7.52
C ASP A 42 12.80 5.67 7.14
N THR A 43 13.53 5.95 6.06
CA THR A 43 13.79 7.32 5.60
C THR A 43 12.50 8.03 5.21
N TYR A 44 11.58 7.31 4.57
CA TYR A 44 10.43 7.90 3.93
C TYR A 44 9.11 7.67 4.66
N LYS A 45 9.11 6.90 5.75
CA LYS A 45 7.95 6.66 6.62
C LYS A 45 7.09 7.91 6.92
N PRO A 46 7.65 9.07 7.30
CA PRO A 46 6.83 10.26 7.58
C PRO A 46 6.13 10.83 6.34
N ILE A 47 6.69 10.61 5.15
CA ILE A 47 6.14 11.10 3.88
C ILE A 47 5.04 10.16 3.37
N LEU A 48 5.16 8.85 3.64
CA LEU A 48 4.17 7.83 3.27
C LEU A 48 2.75 8.18 3.74
N ALA A 49 2.62 8.59 5.00
CA ALA A 49 1.33 8.90 5.59
C ALA A 49 0.65 10.10 4.91
N SER A 50 1.43 11.15 4.62
CA SER A 50 0.93 12.34 3.93
C SER A 50 0.49 12.02 2.50
N PHE A 51 1.28 11.22 1.77
CA PHE A 51 0.93 10.84 0.41
C PHE A 51 -0.29 9.91 0.35
N ALA A 52 -0.36 8.87 1.19
CA ALA A 52 -1.50 7.96 1.20
C ALA A 52 -2.84 8.70 1.44
N ALA A 53 -2.84 9.68 2.34
CA ALA A 53 -4.00 10.53 2.60
C ALA A 53 -4.42 11.38 1.37
N THR A 54 -3.51 11.70 0.45
CA THR A 54 -3.81 12.48 -0.76
C THR A 54 -4.11 11.63 -1.99
N ALA A 55 -3.58 10.40 -2.03
CA ALA A 55 -3.78 9.47 -3.14
C ALA A 55 -5.10 8.69 -3.05
N LEU A 56 -5.58 8.44 -1.82
CA LEU A 56 -6.85 7.74 -1.63
C LEU A 56 -8.05 8.68 -1.87
N PRO A 57 -9.08 8.23 -2.60
CA PRO A 57 -10.33 8.98 -2.72
C PRO A 57 -10.98 9.14 -1.35
N ALA A 58 -11.66 10.27 -1.10
CA ALA A 58 -12.36 10.46 0.17
C ALA A 58 -13.50 9.43 0.38
N THR A 59 -14.23 9.10 -0.69
CA THR A 59 -15.35 8.15 -0.69
C THR A 59 -15.28 7.23 -1.91
N VAL A 60 -15.65 5.96 -1.74
CA VAL A 60 -15.78 4.97 -2.82
C VAL A 60 -17.10 4.21 -2.66
N GLY A 61 -17.75 3.91 -3.79
CA GLY A 61 -18.95 3.06 -3.83
C GLY A 61 -20.00 3.62 -4.75
N ASN A 62 -21.27 3.41 -4.42
CA ASN A 62 -22.39 3.96 -5.15
C ASN A 62 -22.57 5.44 -4.80
N CYS A 63 -21.95 6.31 -5.59
CA CYS A 63 -22.01 7.76 -5.37
C CYS A 63 -23.37 8.38 -5.65
N SER A 64 -24.28 7.63 -6.28
CA SER A 64 -25.68 8.05 -6.48
C SER A 64 -26.59 7.68 -5.33
N ALA A 65 -26.11 6.87 -4.38
CA ALA A 65 -26.86 6.55 -3.18
C ALA A 65 -26.95 7.76 -2.24
N ALA A 66 -27.99 7.77 -1.39
CA ALA A 66 -28.25 8.87 -0.48
C ALA A 66 -27.02 9.25 0.37
N ASN A 67 -26.76 10.56 0.45
CA ASN A 67 -25.76 11.18 1.31
C ASN A 67 -24.30 10.71 1.11
N ALA A 68 -23.94 10.20 -0.08
CA ALA A 68 -22.54 9.88 -0.39
C ALA A 68 -21.64 11.13 -0.29
N PRO A 69 -20.65 11.17 0.60
CA PRO A 69 -19.79 12.35 0.75
C PRO A 69 -18.92 12.57 -0.49
N THR A 70 -18.79 13.81 -0.95
CA THR A 70 -17.92 14.18 -2.08
C THR A 70 -16.53 14.59 -1.61
N PRO A 71 -15.45 14.33 -2.39
CA PRO A 71 -15.43 13.65 -3.69
C PRO A 71 -15.66 12.14 -3.55
N CYS A 72 -16.45 11.56 -4.47
CA CYS A 72 -16.82 10.14 -4.46
C CYS A 72 -16.46 9.47 -5.79
N THR A 73 -15.74 8.34 -5.71
CA THR A 73 -15.40 7.51 -6.86
C THR A 73 -16.46 6.43 -7.04
N ASN A 74 -17.23 6.53 -8.13
CA ASN A 74 -18.36 5.65 -8.37
C ASN A 74 -17.92 4.27 -8.87
N ILE A 75 -18.17 3.23 -8.08
CA ILE A 75 -17.91 1.83 -8.45
C ILE A 75 -19.16 0.93 -8.30
N GLY A 76 -20.33 1.53 -8.02
CA GLY A 76 -21.53 0.80 -7.64
C GLY A 76 -21.52 0.37 -6.16
N ASN A 77 -22.52 -0.41 -5.74
CA ASN A 77 -22.61 -0.87 -4.35
C ASN A 77 -21.39 -1.74 -4.00
N LEU A 78 -20.80 -1.47 -2.84
CA LEU A 78 -19.68 -2.26 -2.28
C LEU A 78 -20.11 -3.71 -1.98
N PHE A 79 -21.35 -3.88 -1.57
CA PHE A 79 -21.96 -5.18 -1.34
C PHE A 79 -23.46 -5.07 -1.60
N ASN A 80 -24.02 -6.10 -2.23
CA ASN A 80 -25.45 -6.19 -2.47
C ASN A 80 -25.87 -7.66 -2.44
N THR A 81 -26.76 -8.02 -1.52
CA THR A 81 -27.34 -9.36 -1.45
C THR A 81 -28.82 -9.26 -1.13
N THR A 82 -29.60 -10.08 -1.81
CA THR A 82 -31.04 -10.16 -1.64
C THR A 82 -31.43 -11.62 -1.43
N SER A 83 -32.25 -11.86 -0.41
CA SER A 83 -32.83 -13.15 -0.07
C SER A 83 -34.35 -12.99 0.08
N SER A 84 -35.07 -14.10 0.24
CA SER A 84 -36.53 -14.07 0.50
C SER A 84 -36.90 -13.38 1.82
N LEU A 85 -35.95 -13.29 2.76
CA LEU A 85 -36.16 -12.78 4.11
C LEU A 85 -35.46 -11.44 4.39
N TYR A 86 -34.52 -11.01 3.54
CA TYR A 86 -33.79 -9.77 3.77
C TYR A 86 -33.14 -9.20 2.50
N ASN A 87 -32.87 -7.91 2.52
CA ASN A 87 -32.05 -7.21 1.53
C ASN A 87 -30.95 -6.43 2.27
N VAL A 88 -29.69 -6.59 1.86
CA VAL A 88 -28.55 -5.89 2.46
C VAL A 88 -27.71 -5.23 1.36
N GLU A 89 -27.56 -3.92 1.45
CA GLU A 89 -26.75 -3.11 0.55
C GLU A 89 -25.72 -2.32 1.35
N ALA A 90 -24.43 -2.61 1.15
CA ALA A 90 -23.38 -1.68 1.51
C ALA A 90 -23.13 -0.77 0.31
N ARG A 91 -23.49 0.50 0.42
CA ARG A 91 -23.57 1.39 -0.74
C ARG A 91 -22.24 2.08 -1.00
N TRP A 92 -21.69 2.76 -0.01
CA TRP A 92 -20.42 3.48 -0.10
C TRP A 92 -19.72 3.51 1.26
N ILE A 93 -18.40 3.71 1.24
CA ILE A 93 -17.55 3.94 2.41
C ILE A 93 -16.81 5.27 2.22
N SER A 94 -16.69 6.05 3.28
CA SER A 94 -15.98 7.34 3.26
C SER A 94 -14.87 7.40 4.32
N GLY A 95 -14.06 8.45 4.31
CA GLY A 95 -12.97 8.68 5.25
C GLY A 95 -11.68 7.90 4.93
N LEU A 96 -11.58 7.30 3.74
CA LEU A 96 -10.38 6.57 3.31
C LEU A 96 -9.15 7.50 3.22
N ASN A 97 -9.35 8.77 2.88
CA ASN A 97 -8.31 9.80 2.88
C ASN A 97 -7.87 10.26 4.29
N THR A 98 -8.47 9.72 5.36
CA THR A 98 -8.04 9.97 6.75
C THR A 98 -7.05 8.93 7.26
N LEU A 99 -6.44 8.17 6.34
CA LEU A 99 -5.45 7.16 6.63
C LEU A 99 -4.21 7.78 7.29
N SER A 100 -3.75 7.15 8.38
CA SER A 100 -2.43 7.33 8.98
C SER A 100 -1.66 6.01 8.93
N VAL A 101 -0.36 6.08 8.68
CA VAL A 101 0.52 4.90 8.76
C VAL A 101 1.08 4.81 10.18
N ASP A 102 0.63 3.81 10.95
CA ASP A 102 1.03 3.64 12.35
C ASP A 102 2.31 2.79 12.44
N LYS A 103 2.36 1.71 11.67
CA LYS A 103 3.48 0.79 11.59
C LYS A 103 3.82 0.54 10.13
N LEU A 104 5.11 0.60 9.82
CA LEU A 104 5.68 -0.01 8.64
C LEU A 104 7.06 -0.46 9.04
N THR A 105 7.28 -1.77 9.07
CA THR A 105 8.56 -2.36 9.43
C THR A 105 8.89 -3.48 8.45
N LEU A 106 10.13 -3.51 8.00
CA LEU A 106 10.62 -4.54 7.11
C LEU A 106 11.67 -5.36 7.87
N THR A 107 11.53 -6.68 7.81
CA THR A 107 12.49 -7.63 8.36
C THR A 107 12.84 -8.65 7.29
N SER A 108 14.02 -9.25 7.37
CA SER A 108 14.45 -10.31 6.46
C SER A 108 15.10 -11.45 7.20
N ASP A 109 14.86 -12.67 6.74
CA ASP A 109 15.51 -13.87 7.24
C ASP A 109 16.80 -14.19 6.43
N PRO A 110 17.66 -15.09 6.93
CA PRO A 110 18.87 -15.52 6.21
C PRO A 110 18.59 -16.23 4.87
N ASN A 111 17.37 -16.72 4.66
CA ASN A 111 16.96 -17.39 3.43
C ASN A 111 16.51 -16.41 2.33
N GLY A 112 16.54 -15.10 2.62
CA GLY A 112 16.10 -14.05 1.69
C GLY A 112 14.58 -13.83 1.69
N THR A 113 13.83 -14.39 2.63
CA THR A 113 12.43 -14.03 2.84
C THR A 113 12.37 -12.67 3.53
N ILE A 114 11.63 -11.75 2.93
CA ILE A 114 11.36 -10.42 3.47
C ILE A 114 9.93 -10.40 4.00
N THR A 115 9.75 -9.98 5.25
CA THR A 115 8.45 -9.78 5.89
C THR A 115 8.24 -8.28 6.15
N ILE A 116 7.12 -7.77 5.65
CA ILE A 116 6.70 -6.38 5.77
C ILE A 116 5.46 -6.35 6.65
N ASP A 117 5.57 -5.78 7.84
CA ASP A 117 4.42 -5.51 8.70
C ASP A 117 3.98 -4.06 8.51
N GLY A 118 2.78 -3.88 7.98
CA GLY A 118 2.09 -2.60 7.88
C GLY A 118 0.94 -2.52 8.89
N ALA A 119 0.70 -1.34 9.44
CA ALA A 119 -0.54 -1.01 10.11
C ALA A 119 -0.96 0.40 9.73
N VAL A 120 -2.20 0.54 9.26
CA VAL A 120 -2.79 1.81 8.89
C VAL A 120 -4.05 2.03 9.69
N SER A 121 -4.24 3.25 10.20
CA SER A 121 -5.46 3.64 10.91
C SER A 121 -6.24 4.65 10.11
N PHE A 122 -7.55 4.51 10.12
CA PHE A 122 -8.49 5.46 9.58
C PHE A 122 -9.19 6.15 10.74
N LYS A 123 -9.25 7.48 10.72
CA LYS A 123 -9.87 8.27 11.79
C LYS A 123 -11.34 7.95 11.94
N ASN A 124 -12.06 7.84 10.82
CA ASN A 124 -13.45 7.42 10.77
C ASN A 124 -13.74 6.76 9.43
N LEU A 125 -14.43 5.62 9.44
CA LEU A 125 -14.85 4.89 8.24
C LEU A 125 -16.37 4.71 8.22
N PRO A 126 -17.15 5.78 8.03
CA PRO A 126 -18.59 5.66 7.88
C PRO A 126 -18.91 4.84 6.63
N LEU A 127 -19.65 3.75 6.84
CA LEU A 127 -20.16 2.87 5.79
C LEU A 127 -21.67 3.06 5.68
N SER A 128 -22.16 3.49 4.52
CA SER A 128 -23.60 3.51 4.27
C SER A 128 -24.11 2.09 4.09
N LEU A 129 -24.90 1.65 5.06
CA LEU A 129 -25.50 0.32 5.08
C LEU A 129 -27.02 0.43 5.08
N LYS A 130 -27.66 -0.24 4.13
CA LYS A 130 -29.09 -0.47 4.10
C LYS A 130 -29.36 -1.93 4.45
N VAL A 131 -30.20 -2.16 5.45
CA VAL A 131 -30.70 -3.49 5.82
C VAL A 131 -32.22 -3.43 5.83
N GLU A 132 -32.84 -4.33 5.08
CA GLU A 132 -34.29 -4.49 5.04
C GLU A 132 -34.64 -5.93 5.41
N ALA A 133 -35.68 -6.12 6.22
CA ALA A 133 -36.25 -7.43 6.49
C ALA A 133 -37.49 -7.60 5.62
N CYS A 134 -37.58 -8.74 4.94
CA CYS A 134 -38.64 -9.06 4.01
C CYS A 134 -39.55 -10.13 4.60
N LEU A 135 -40.86 -9.91 4.48
CA LEU A 135 -41.87 -10.90 4.82
C LEU A 135 -42.54 -11.37 3.52
N PRO A 136 -42.61 -12.69 3.27
CA PRO A 136 -43.27 -13.23 2.09
C PRO A 136 -44.71 -12.71 1.97
N GLY A 137 -45.03 -12.08 0.83
CA GLY A 137 -46.37 -11.53 0.55
C GLY A 137 -46.67 -10.15 1.16
N VAL A 138 -45.81 -9.61 2.03
CA VAL A 138 -46.01 -8.29 2.68
C VAL A 138 -45.01 -7.24 2.17
N GLY A 139 -43.85 -7.69 1.69
CA GLY A 139 -42.77 -6.81 1.19
C GLY A 139 -41.66 -6.61 2.21
N CYS A 140 -40.72 -5.71 1.91
CA CYS A 140 -39.55 -5.45 2.74
C CYS A 140 -39.70 -4.17 3.53
N ASN A 141 -39.38 -4.24 4.83
CA ASN A 141 -39.34 -3.09 5.72
C ASN A 141 -37.90 -2.76 6.06
N LYS A 142 -37.58 -1.46 6.03
CA LYS A 142 -36.27 -0.96 6.37
C LYS A 142 -35.98 -1.10 7.86
N ILE A 143 -34.89 -1.78 8.18
CA ILE A 143 -34.40 -2.03 9.54
C ILE A 143 -33.24 -1.09 9.89
N ALA A 144 -32.35 -0.83 8.93
CA ALA A 144 -31.28 0.15 9.03
C ALA A 144 -31.02 0.81 7.67
N ASP A 145 -30.67 2.09 7.67
CA ASP A 145 -30.32 2.87 6.48
C ASP A 145 -29.57 4.12 6.93
N ASP A 146 -28.35 3.89 7.38
CA ASP A 146 -27.54 4.90 8.02
C ASP A 146 -26.05 4.55 7.88
N THR A 147 -25.21 5.39 8.49
CA THR A 147 -23.75 5.24 8.51
C THR A 147 -23.21 4.88 9.89
N SER A 148 -24.10 4.68 10.87
CA SER A 148 -23.78 4.41 12.27
C SER A 148 -23.88 2.93 12.62
N THR A 149 -24.64 2.17 11.84
CA THR A 149 -24.90 0.74 12.03
C THR A 149 -23.64 -0.11 11.85
N CYS A 150 -22.63 0.38 11.11
CA CYS A 150 -21.30 -0.23 11.09
C CYS A 150 -20.18 0.79 11.27
N CYS A 151 -19.11 0.32 11.90
CA CYS A 151 -17.74 0.75 11.63
C CYS A 151 -17.32 2.16 12.12
N GLY A 152 -18.27 3.04 12.50
CA GLY A 152 -18.16 4.49 12.78
C GLY A 152 -17.26 4.98 13.92
N THR A 153 -16.25 4.21 14.29
CA THR A 153 -15.11 4.64 15.10
C THR A 153 -13.82 4.43 14.29
N SER A 154 -12.69 4.90 14.80
CA SER A 154 -11.40 4.62 14.17
C SER A 154 -11.20 3.11 13.96
N LYS A 155 -10.56 2.76 12.84
CA LYS A 155 -10.22 1.37 12.50
C LYS A 155 -8.77 1.31 12.08
N THR A 156 -8.04 0.38 12.68
CA THR A 156 -6.69 0.00 12.30
C THR A 156 -6.74 -1.28 11.50
N VAL A 157 -6.17 -1.27 10.31
CA VAL A 157 -5.94 -2.44 9.47
C VAL A 157 -4.46 -2.77 9.55
N ALA A 158 -4.13 -3.89 10.19
CA ALA A 158 -2.78 -4.42 10.26
C ALA A 158 -2.62 -5.55 9.24
N VAL A 159 -1.59 -5.48 8.40
CA VAL A 159 -1.28 -6.45 7.36
C VAL A 159 0.17 -6.91 7.48
N THR A 160 0.39 -8.19 7.24
CA THR A 160 1.73 -8.75 7.07
C THR A 160 1.85 -9.28 5.65
N VAL A 161 2.83 -8.77 4.93
CA VAL A 161 3.17 -9.18 3.56
C VAL A 161 4.50 -9.91 3.59
N THR A 162 4.58 -11.06 2.95
CA THR A 162 5.84 -11.79 2.76
C THR A 162 6.21 -11.82 1.30
N THR A 163 7.50 -11.72 1.02
CA THR A 163 8.07 -11.86 -0.32
C THR A 163 9.43 -12.55 -0.24
N VAL A 164 9.87 -13.13 -1.35
CA VAL A 164 11.19 -13.75 -1.46
C VAL A 164 12.08 -12.87 -2.33
N CYS A 165 13.28 -12.58 -1.84
CA CYS A 165 14.31 -11.90 -2.61
C CYS A 165 14.92 -12.85 -3.65
N SER A 166 15.18 -12.31 -4.84
CA SER A 166 15.88 -12.95 -5.93
C SER A 166 16.97 -12.00 -6.47
N GLU A 167 18.15 -12.54 -6.76
CA GLU A 167 19.23 -11.77 -7.41
C GLU A 167 18.98 -11.57 -8.92
N GLU A 168 18.01 -12.31 -9.47
CA GLU A 168 17.53 -12.18 -10.85
C GLU A 168 16.17 -11.50 -10.91
N TYR A 169 15.98 -10.61 -11.88
CA TYR A 169 14.69 -9.96 -12.11
C TYR A 169 13.59 -10.99 -12.46
N PRO A 170 12.38 -10.90 -11.87
CA PRO A 170 11.97 -9.96 -10.83
C PRO A 170 12.64 -10.25 -9.48
N TYR A 171 13.17 -9.20 -8.85
CA TYR A 171 13.94 -9.24 -7.60
C TYR A 171 13.10 -9.56 -6.37
N LEU A 172 11.82 -9.17 -6.34
CA LEU A 172 10.87 -9.56 -5.31
C LEU A 172 9.83 -10.50 -5.92
N ARG A 173 9.74 -11.71 -5.36
CA ARG A 173 8.88 -12.80 -5.86
C ARG A 173 7.91 -13.26 -4.78
N ASN A 174 6.79 -13.83 -5.21
CA ASN A 174 5.79 -14.43 -4.32
C ASN A 174 5.28 -13.45 -3.24
N LEU A 175 5.06 -12.19 -3.61
CA LEU A 175 4.44 -11.24 -2.69
C LEU A 175 3.03 -11.73 -2.33
N THR A 176 2.78 -11.93 -1.04
CA THR A 176 1.49 -12.40 -0.54
C THR A 176 1.19 -11.79 0.82
N ILE A 177 -0.09 -11.52 1.08
CA ILE A 177 -0.56 -11.14 2.41
C ILE A 177 -0.72 -12.43 3.21
N THR A 178 0.06 -12.59 4.27
CA THR A 178 -0.01 -13.76 5.17
C THR A 178 -0.99 -13.52 6.31
N GLN A 179 -1.10 -12.28 6.77
CA GLN A 179 -2.00 -11.87 7.84
C GLN A 179 -2.69 -10.55 7.49
N ALA A 180 -3.97 -10.45 7.85
CA ALA A 180 -4.74 -9.22 7.81
C ALA A 180 -5.61 -9.19 9.08
N LYS A 181 -5.62 -8.06 9.80
CA LYS A 181 -6.37 -7.90 11.04
C LYS A 181 -7.00 -6.52 11.12
N ILE A 182 -8.26 -6.45 11.55
CA ILE A 182 -9.01 -5.20 11.73
C ILE A 182 -9.29 -4.97 13.21
N ILE A 183 -8.94 -3.79 13.71
CA ILE A 183 -9.04 -3.44 15.13
C ILE A 183 -9.65 -2.04 15.28
N PRO A 184 -10.71 -1.85 16.08
CA PRO A 184 -11.57 -2.88 16.67
C PRO A 184 -12.41 -3.62 15.61
N SER A 185 -13.11 -4.68 16.04
CA SER A 185 -13.99 -5.49 15.18
C SER A 185 -14.99 -4.67 14.37
N LEU A 186 -15.36 -5.20 13.22
CA LEU A 186 -16.42 -4.68 12.35
C LEU A 186 -17.76 -5.27 12.78
N ASP A 187 -18.27 -4.75 13.88
CA ASP A 187 -19.57 -5.15 14.41
C ASP A 187 -20.70 -4.36 13.76
N ILE A 188 -21.72 -5.08 13.27
CA ILE A 188 -22.98 -4.50 12.84
C ILE A 188 -23.88 -4.40 14.08
N MET A 189 -24.21 -3.17 14.46
CA MET A 189 -25.04 -2.88 15.64
C MET A 189 -26.39 -2.33 15.21
N LEU A 190 -27.47 -2.96 15.70
CA LEU A 190 -28.84 -2.47 15.49
C LEU A 190 -29.46 -2.04 16.82
N ASN A 191 -30.28 -0.99 16.78
CA ASN A 191 -31.05 -0.57 17.93
C ASN A 191 -32.31 -1.42 18.08
N ILE A 192 -32.29 -2.37 19.03
CA ILE A 192 -33.43 -3.21 19.37
C ILE A 192 -33.99 -2.70 20.70
N SER A 193 -35.23 -2.20 20.69
CA SER A 193 -35.88 -1.62 21.88
C SER A 193 -35.06 -0.52 22.55
N GLY A 194 -34.45 0.36 21.75
CA GLY A 194 -33.63 1.49 22.23
C GLY A 194 -32.23 1.10 22.75
N LYS A 195 -31.80 -0.16 22.60
CA LYS A 195 -30.47 -0.63 23.00
C LYS A 195 -29.64 -1.05 21.79
N PRO A 196 -28.39 -0.58 21.66
CA PRO A 196 -27.48 -1.02 20.59
C PRO A 196 -27.07 -2.47 20.85
N THR A 197 -27.46 -3.37 19.94
CA THR A 197 -27.22 -4.80 20.03
C THR A 197 -26.38 -5.26 18.84
N LYS A 198 -25.29 -5.98 19.11
CA LYS A 198 -24.47 -6.62 18.06
C LYS A 198 -25.29 -7.74 17.40
N VAL A 199 -25.54 -7.61 16.11
CA VAL A 199 -26.32 -8.60 15.34
C VAL A 199 -25.46 -9.42 14.39
N PHE A 200 -24.30 -8.90 13.99
CA PHE A 200 -23.38 -9.60 13.11
C PHE A 200 -21.94 -9.11 13.31
N ASP A 201 -20.98 -10.00 13.16
CA ASP A 201 -19.55 -9.70 13.16
C ASP A 201 -19.00 -9.92 11.75
N ALA A 202 -18.67 -8.84 11.06
CA ALA A 202 -18.14 -8.90 9.70
C ALA A 202 -16.60 -9.05 9.67
N THR A 203 -15.94 -8.98 10.81
CA THR A 203 -14.47 -8.80 10.92
C THR A 203 -13.72 -9.88 10.14
N THR A 204 -13.97 -11.15 10.44
CA THR A 204 -13.27 -12.29 9.85
C THR A 204 -13.55 -12.44 8.35
N THR A 205 -14.76 -12.08 7.92
CA THR A 205 -15.15 -12.10 6.50
C THR A 205 -14.36 -11.06 5.73
N VAL A 206 -14.27 -9.84 6.25
CA VAL A 206 -13.50 -8.76 5.62
C VAL A 206 -12.00 -9.05 5.67
N GLU A 207 -11.46 -9.54 6.79
CA GLU A 207 -10.05 -9.94 6.90
C GLU A 207 -9.68 -11.03 5.88
N THR A 208 -10.54 -12.02 5.70
CA THR A 208 -10.32 -13.10 4.72
C THR A 208 -10.34 -12.58 3.29
N GLU A 209 -11.30 -11.73 2.95
CA GLU A 209 -11.40 -11.18 1.60
C GLU A 209 -10.26 -10.18 1.32
N LEU A 210 -9.88 -9.37 2.32
CA LEU A 210 -8.72 -8.49 2.25
C LEU A 210 -7.44 -9.28 1.97
N LYS A 211 -7.22 -10.37 2.72
CA LYS A 211 -6.07 -11.26 2.48
C LYS A 211 -6.11 -11.84 1.06
N LYS A 212 -7.27 -12.31 0.60
CA LYS A 212 -7.42 -12.94 -0.72
C LYS A 212 -7.23 -11.96 -1.86
N GLN A 213 -8.02 -10.88 -1.90
CA GLN A 213 -7.99 -9.90 -3.00
C GLN A 213 -6.73 -9.06 -2.94
N GLY A 214 -6.31 -8.65 -1.75
CA GLY A 214 -5.06 -7.92 -1.55
C GLY A 214 -3.84 -8.71 -2.03
N SER A 215 -3.79 -10.03 -1.75
CA SER A 215 -2.70 -10.88 -2.28
C SER A 215 -2.71 -10.93 -3.82
N VAL A 216 -3.88 -10.98 -4.46
CA VAL A 216 -3.98 -10.96 -5.94
C VAL A 216 -3.48 -9.63 -6.49
N ILE A 217 -3.91 -8.50 -5.92
CA ILE A 217 -3.51 -7.16 -6.37
C ILE A 217 -2.01 -6.96 -6.19
N ILE A 218 -1.48 -7.29 -5.01
CA ILE A 218 -0.04 -7.16 -4.72
C ILE A 218 0.77 -8.09 -5.62
N ALA A 219 0.36 -9.34 -5.83
CA ALA A 219 1.10 -10.27 -6.66
C ALA A 219 1.12 -9.87 -8.15
N THR A 220 0.08 -9.21 -8.65
CA THR A 220 -0.05 -8.87 -10.08
C THR A 220 0.46 -7.47 -10.40
N GLN A 221 -0.13 -6.47 -9.78
CA GLN A 221 0.18 -5.06 -10.03
C GLN A 221 1.38 -4.63 -9.19
N GLY A 222 1.45 -5.11 -7.94
CA GLY A 222 2.48 -4.64 -7.03
C GLY A 222 3.86 -5.20 -7.18
N SER A 223 3.94 -6.50 -7.46
CA SER A 223 5.19 -7.12 -7.85
C SER A 223 5.80 -6.39 -9.04
N THR A 224 5.00 -6.12 -10.08
CA THR A 224 5.46 -5.45 -11.31
C THR A 224 6.00 -4.05 -11.01
N LEU A 225 5.18 -3.20 -10.38
CA LEU A 225 5.54 -1.82 -10.08
C LEU A 225 6.78 -1.73 -9.18
N VAL A 226 6.83 -2.49 -8.09
CA VAL A 226 7.99 -2.45 -7.17
C VAL A 226 9.25 -2.97 -7.88
N ASN A 227 9.16 -4.07 -8.63
CA ASN A 227 10.32 -4.63 -9.32
C ASN A 227 10.86 -3.70 -10.41
N GLU A 228 10.00 -3.03 -11.17
CA GLU A 228 10.42 -2.02 -12.16
C GLU A 228 11.18 -0.88 -11.49
N GLN A 229 10.67 -0.36 -10.37
CA GLN A 229 11.34 0.73 -9.66
C GLN A 229 12.66 0.29 -9.02
N LEU A 230 12.73 -0.93 -8.48
CA LEU A 230 13.99 -1.51 -8.02
C LEU A 230 15.02 -1.64 -9.14
N LYS A 231 14.58 -2.06 -10.33
CA LYS A 231 15.45 -2.13 -11.53
C LYS A 231 15.92 -0.75 -11.95
N ASN A 232 15.06 0.27 -11.89
CA ASN A 232 15.45 1.64 -12.21
C ASN A 232 16.45 2.23 -11.20
N LEU A 233 16.34 1.87 -9.92
CA LEU A 233 17.24 2.34 -8.86
C LEU A 233 18.59 1.62 -8.85
N TYR A 234 18.55 0.30 -8.89
CA TYR A 234 19.71 -0.54 -8.60
C TYR A 234 20.27 -1.25 -9.84
N GLY A 235 19.65 -1.03 -11.00
CA GLY A 235 20.06 -1.62 -12.25
C GLY A 235 19.77 -3.12 -12.32
N ASN A 236 20.71 -3.87 -12.89
CA ASN A 236 20.55 -5.28 -13.23
C ASN A 236 21.11 -6.25 -12.17
N ARG A 237 21.60 -5.74 -11.03
CA ARG A 237 22.22 -6.57 -10.00
C ARG A 237 21.82 -6.09 -8.61
N VAL A 238 21.33 -7.02 -7.82
CA VAL A 238 21.05 -6.87 -6.39
C VAL A 238 21.50 -8.14 -5.69
N PHE A 239 21.81 -8.06 -4.41
CA PHE A 239 22.10 -9.22 -3.58
C PHE A 239 21.02 -9.41 -2.54
N CYS A 240 20.69 -10.66 -2.24
CA CYS A 240 19.72 -10.96 -1.20
C CYS A 240 20.35 -11.05 0.19
N THR A 241 21.66 -11.30 0.27
CA THR A 241 22.40 -11.37 1.54
C THR A 241 23.72 -10.62 1.46
N ALA A 242 24.22 -10.20 2.62
CA ALA A 242 25.50 -9.50 2.72
C ALA A 242 26.68 -10.43 2.36
N GLU A 243 26.55 -11.72 2.64
CA GLU A 243 27.53 -12.74 2.30
C GLU A 243 27.66 -12.91 0.78
N ALA A 244 26.53 -12.92 0.06
CA ALA A 244 26.51 -13.01 -1.40
C ALA A 244 27.16 -11.77 -2.05
N GLN A 245 26.83 -10.57 -1.54
CA GLN A 245 27.45 -9.33 -1.99
C GLN A 245 28.95 -9.35 -1.74
N LYS A 246 29.38 -9.70 -0.52
CA LYS A 246 30.80 -9.77 -0.16
C LYS A 246 31.56 -10.73 -1.06
N LYS A 247 31.04 -11.94 -1.28
CA LYS A 247 31.65 -12.94 -2.16
C LYS A 247 31.79 -12.43 -3.59
N TRP A 248 30.82 -11.67 -4.09
CA TRP A 248 30.90 -11.05 -5.41
C TRP A 248 31.95 -9.93 -5.46
N LEU A 249 32.02 -9.07 -4.45
CA LEU A 249 33.02 -7.99 -4.36
C LEU A 249 34.44 -8.55 -4.27
N ASP A 250 34.64 -9.61 -3.49
CA ASP A 250 35.94 -10.28 -3.37
C ASP A 250 36.37 -10.91 -4.71
N ALA A 251 35.41 -11.37 -5.54
CA ALA A 251 35.66 -11.91 -6.88
C ALA A 251 35.72 -10.86 -8.00
N ASN A 252 35.21 -9.65 -7.75
CA ASN A 252 35.13 -8.54 -8.70
C ASN A 252 35.66 -7.27 -8.01
N PRO A 253 36.95 -7.23 -7.65
CA PRO A 253 37.52 -6.08 -6.97
C PRO A 253 37.28 -4.83 -7.82
N PRO A 254 36.83 -3.72 -7.21
CA PRO A 254 36.65 -2.47 -7.93
C PRO A 254 37.96 -2.11 -8.62
N ALA A 255 37.88 -1.66 -9.88
CA ALA A 255 39.05 -1.21 -10.61
C ALA A 255 39.82 -0.24 -9.70
N SER A 256 41.05 -0.60 -9.35
CA SER A 256 41.95 0.23 -8.56
C SER A 256 41.85 1.65 -9.10
N LEU A 257 41.41 2.59 -8.28
CA LEU A 257 41.69 4.00 -8.54
C LEU A 257 43.20 4.08 -8.66
N GLU A 258 43.68 4.27 -9.88
CA GLU A 258 45.08 4.54 -10.16
C GLU A 258 45.49 5.67 -9.19
N PRO A 259 46.59 5.54 -8.43
CA PRO A 259 46.99 6.54 -7.45
C PRO A 259 46.97 7.90 -8.11
N ALA A 260 46.16 8.82 -7.59
CA ALA A 260 46.04 10.17 -8.10
C ALA A 260 47.46 10.72 -8.29
N ALA A 261 47.85 10.94 -9.54
CA ALA A 261 49.11 11.60 -9.87
C ALA A 261 49.17 12.89 -9.04
N THR A 262 50.29 13.07 -8.36
CA THR A 262 50.59 14.15 -7.42
C THR A 262 50.02 15.49 -7.94
N PRO A 263 49.16 16.18 -7.17
CA PRO A 263 48.53 17.40 -7.65
C PRO A 263 49.60 18.48 -7.85
N VAL A 264 49.77 18.91 -9.11
CA VAL A 264 50.49 20.15 -9.44
C VAL A 264 49.69 21.31 -8.83
N PRO A 265 50.30 22.22 -8.03
CA PRO A 265 49.57 23.31 -7.40
C PRO A 265 49.02 24.26 -8.47
N ARG A 266 47.70 24.25 -8.67
CA ARG A 266 46.99 25.24 -9.49
C ARG A 266 46.23 26.19 -8.59
N ALA A 267 46.42 27.48 -8.86
CA ALA A 267 45.96 28.62 -8.10
C ALA A 267 44.49 28.57 -7.68
N SER A 268 44.26 29.13 -6.49
CA SER A 268 43.02 29.31 -5.74
C SER A 268 41.86 29.73 -6.62
N ARG A 269 40.83 28.88 -6.73
CA ARG A 269 39.49 29.27 -7.18
C ARG A 269 38.51 29.16 -6.03
N THR A 270 37.70 30.20 -5.93
CA THR A 270 36.67 30.52 -4.94
C THR A 270 35.72 29.35 -4.66
N PRO A 271 35.26 29.14 -3.42
CA PRO A 271 34.35 28.04 -3.08
C PRO A 271 32.99 28.19 -3.79
N ALA A 272 32.60 27.15 -4.53
CA ALA A 272 31.25 26.98 -5.04
C ALA A 272 30.31 26.55 -3.89
N PRO A 273 29.02 26.93 -3.93
CA PRO A 273 28.08 26.64 -2.85
C PRO A 273 27.83 25.13 -2.74
N SER A 274 27.72 24.67 -1.49
CA SER A 274 27.43 23.31 -1.09
C SER A 274 26.31 22.68 -1.92
N ALA A 275 26.59 21.51 -2.49
CA ALA A 275 25.60 20.65 -3.11
C ALA A 275 24.53 20.31 -2.05
N ALA A 276 23.34 20.88 -2.21
CA ALA A 276 22.14 20.36 -1.58
C ALA A 276 21.94 18.94 -2.10
N SER A 277 21.75 18.01 -1.17
CA SER A 277 21.37 16.62 -1.43
C SER A 277 20.25 16.55 -2.47
N SER A 278 20.60 16.09 -3.67
CA SER A 278 19.64 15.81 -4.73
C SER A 278 18.74 14.67 -4.29
N PHE A 279 17.48 14.98 -4.05
CA PHE A 279 16.42 13.99 -3.88
C PHE A 279 16.38 13.10 -5.12
N SER A 280 16.73 11.81 -4.97
CA SER A 280 16.60 10.85 -6.06
C SER A 280 15.11 10.59 -6.32
N VAL A 281 14.62 11.06 -7.46
CA VAL A 281 13.26 10.86 -7.99
C VAL A 281 12.87 9.36 -7.97
N ALA A 282 13.86 8.48 -8.10
CA ALA A 282 13.65 7.04 -8.10
C ALA A 282 13.38 6.47 -6.68
N GLY A 283 13.88 7.12 -5.61
CA GLY A 283 13.52 6.77 -4.23
C GLY A 283 12.05 7.05 -3.93
N TRP A 284 11.53 8.16 -4.45
CA TRP A 284 10.10 8.49 -4.40
C TRP A 284 9.23 7.50 -5.19
N ALA A 285 9.71 6.97 -6.30
CA ALA A 285 8.93 6.08 -7.14
C ALA A 285 8.78 4.67 -6.54
N VAL A 286 9.83 4.09 -5.93
CA VAL A 286 9.68 2.85 -5.12
C VAL A 286 8.74 3.08 -3.93
N LEU A 287 8.87 4.25 -3.29
CA LEU A 287 8.05 4.61 -2.15
C LEU A 287 6.55 4.67 -2.51
N MET A 288 6.22 5.36 -3.59
CA MET A 288 4.87 5.48 -4.14
C MET A 288 4.25 4.10 -4.40
N CYS A 289 5.06 3.15 -4.90
CA CYS A 289 4.63 1.79 -5.12
C CYS A 289 4.31 1.10 -3.78
N ILE A 290 5.20 1.15 -2.79
CA ILE A 290 4.96 0.57 -1.46
C ILE A 290 3.68 1.13 -0.81
N ILE A 291 3.39 2.43 -0.98
CA ILE A 291 2.15 3.05 -0.46
C ILE A 291 0.92 2.48 -1.13
N ALA A 292 0.91 2.41 -2.46
CA ALA A 292 -0.22 1.85 -3.22
C ALA A 292 -0.50 0.37 -2.89
N PHE A 293 0.41 -0.32 -2.18
CA PHE A 293 0.20 -1.69 -1.70
C PHE A 293 -0.28 -1.79 -0.25
N VAL A 294 -0.08 -0.75 0.55
CA VAL A 294 -0.48 -0.73 1.97
C VAL A 294 -1.78 0.07 2.17
N ALA A 295 -2.09 1.00 1.27
CA ALA A 295 -3.29 1.83 1.22
C ALA A 295 -4.34 1.26 0.25
#